data_AF-A0A0F9C647-F1
#
_entry.id   AF-A0A0F9C647-F1
#
_cell.length_a   1.000
_cell.length_b   1.000
_cell.length_c   1.000
_cell.angle_alpha   90.00
_cell.angle_beta   90.00
_cell.angle_gamma   90.00
#
_symmetry.space_group_name_H-M   'P 1'
#
loop_
_entity.id
_entity.type
_entity.pdbx_description
1 polymer ?
#
loop_
_entity_poly.entity_id
_entity_poly.type
_entity_poly.pdbx_seq_one_letter_code
_entity_poly.pdbx_strand_id
1 'polypeptide(L)'
;QLQQFDLSNGALVGLLLALVGTFVASLGNMVSVRNSQQQIGVMQGNAWGMLYSAVGLLFYVLITDASLSLSAPASYWYSLVYLSVFGTVIAFACYFALLKNIGPERASYVIVLFPLVAVTLSTLFEGFSWQANTFIGFSLVLLGNAIVLTPTKRIKAFIESHKASLASKRSIPS
;
A
#
# COMPACT_ATOMS: atom_id res chain seq x y z
N GLN A 1 -25.72 7.15 -16.23
CA GLN A 1 -26.10 7.40 -14.83
C GLN A 1 -24.93 8.05 -14.09
N LEU A 2 -24.69 9.34 -14.37
CA LEU A 2 -23.68 10.18 -13.71
C LEU A 2 -24.42 11.26 -12.89
N GLN A 3 -25.26 10.84 -11.94
CA GLN A 3 -26.19 11.74 -11.26
C GLN A 3 -26.33 11.50 -9.75
N GLN A 4 -25.28 10.96 -9.10
CA GLN A 4 -25.18 10.86 -7.63
C GLN A 4 -23.74 11.11 -7.13
N PHE A 5 -23.04 12.09 -7.71
CA PHE A 5 -21.88 12.68 -7.02
C PHE A 5 -22.43 13.70 -6.01
N ASP A 6 -23.05 13.18 -4.95
CA ASP A 6 -23.56 14.01 -3.88
C ASP A 6 -22.34 14.45 -3.05
N LEU A 7 -21.86 15.68 -3.26
CA LEU A 7 -20.86 16.35 -2.41
C LEU A 7 -21.34 16.50 -0.94
N SER A 8 -22.48 15.90 -0.59
CA SER A 8 -22.88 15.54 0.77
C SER A 8 -21.70 15.06 1.62
N ASN A 9 -21.68 15.54 2.86
CA ASN A 9 -20.63 15.43 3.87
C ASN A 9 -19.77 14.15 3.84
N GLY A 10 -20.32 12.98 3.50
CA GLY A 10 -19.57 11.72 3.44
C GLY A 10 -18.43 11.71 2.43
N ALA A 11 -18.62 12.25 1.21
CA ALA A 11 -17.57 12.25 0.19
C ALA A 11 -16.41 13.20 0.55
N LEU A 12 -16.75 14.38 1.09
CA LEU A 12 -15.77 15.36 1.56
C LEU A 12 -15.02 14.84 2.79
N VAL A 13 -15.72 14.23 3.76
CA VAL A 13 -15.09 13.61 4.93
C VAL A 13 -14.17 12.46 4.51
N GLY A 14 -14.61 11.59 3.58
CA GLY A 14 -13.77 10.53 3.03
C GLY A 14 -12.50 11.06 2.35
N LEU A 15 -12.63 12.13 1.55
CA LEU A 15 -11.49 12.80 0.92
C LEU A 15 -10.53 13.39 1.96
N LEU A 16 -11.04 14.10 2.97
CA LEU A 16 -10.23 14.69 4.04
C LEU A 16 -9.52 13.61 4.84
N LEU A 17 -10.20 12.52 5.19
CA LEU A 17 -9.60 11.37 5.88
C LEU A 17 -8.50 10.73 5.04
N ALA A 18 -8.70 10.56 3.73
CA ALA A 18 -7.69 10.03 2.82
C ALA A 18 -6.46 10.95 2.72
N LEU A 19 -6.66 12.26 2.63
CA LEU A 19 -5.58 13.26 2.60
C LEU A 19 -4.79 13.28 3.90
N VAL A 20 -5.48 13.31 5.05
CA VAL A 20 -4.85 13.26 6.37
C VAL A 20 -4.10 11.95 6.56
N GLY A 21 -4.69 10.82 6.17
CA GLY A 21 -4.05 9.51 6.21
C GLY A 21 -2.78 9.47 5.36
N THR A 22 -2.84 10.01 4.14
CA THR A 22 -1.67 10.09 3.24
C THR A 22 -0.59 11.01 3.80
N PHE A 23 -0.97 12.14 4.39
CA PHE A 23 -0.05 13.07 5.03
C PHE A 23 0.67 12.41 6.22
N VAL A 24 -0.07 11.74 7.10
CA VAL A 24 0.50 10.97 8.23
C VAL A 24 1.42 9.86 7.74
N ALA A 25 1.03 9.13 6.69
CA ALA A 25 1.88 8.11 6.07
C ALA A 25 3.18 8.70 5.50
N SER A 26 3.12 9.88 4.89
CA SER A 26 4.31 10.59 4.38
C SER A 26 5.25 11.02 5.52
N LEU A 27 4.73 11.56 6.61
CA LEU A 27 5.52 11.86 7.82
C LEU A 27 6.17 10.59 8.38
N GLY A 28 5.43 9.48 8.43
CA GLY A 28 5.96 8.17 8.82
C GLY A 28 7.12 7.72 7.93
N ASN A 29 7.02 7.91 6.62
CA ASN A 29 8.10 7.63 5.68
C ASN A 29 9.33 8.51 5.94
N MET A 30 9.17 9.80 6.24
CA MET A 30 10.30 10.68 6.60
C MET A 30 11.00 10.22 7.89
N VAL A 31 10.24 9.83 8.91
CA VAL A 31 10.79 9.27 10.16
C VAL A 31 11.50 7.95 9.87
N SER A 32 10.95 7.10 9.00
CA SER A 32 11.55 5.83 8.59
C SER A 32 12.89 6.03 7.87
N VAL A 33 12.97 7.02 6.96
CA VAL A 33 14.22 7.40 6.29
C VAL A 33 15.26 7.88 7.30
N ARG A 34 14.87 8.76 8.24
CA ARG A 34 15.76 9.23 9.30
C ARG A 34 16.27 8.08 10.17
N ASN A 35 15.38 7.18 10.60
CA ASN A 35 15.76 6.02 11.41
C ASN A 35 16.68 5.07 10.65
N SER A 36 16.46 4.88 9.35
CA SER A 36 17.33 4.07 8.48
C SER A 36 18.71 4.69 8.33
N GLN A 37 18.83 6.02 8.21
CA GLN A 37 20.11 6.74 8.17
C GLN A 37 20.89 6.59 9.49
N GLN A 38 20.19 6.58 10.62
CA GLN A 38 20.75 6.36 11.96
C GLN A 38 21.07 4.88 12.25
N GLN A 39 20.95 3.99 11.25
CA GLN A 39 21.17 2.54 11.39
C GLN A 39 20.30 1.88 12.48
N ILE A 40 19.15 2.49 12.83
CA ILE A 40 18.18 1.89 13.73
C ILE A 40 17.59 0.68 13.00
N GLY A 41 17.64 -0.48 13.64
CA GLY A 41 17.07 -1.69 13.05
C GLY A 41 15.57 -1.51 12.75
N VAL A 42 15.20 -1.75 11.49
CA VAL A 42 13.83 -1.52 10.98
C VAL A 42 12.81 -2.37 11.73
N MET A 43 13.21 -3.55 12.20
CA MET A 43 12.37 -4.44 13.00
C MET A 43 12.00 -3.84 14.35
N GLN A 44 12.97 -3.25 15.04
CA GLN A 44 12.76 -2.58 16.33
C GLN A 44 11.88 -1.34 16.14
N GLY A 45 12.15 -0.53 15.10
CA GLY A 45 11.32 0.63 14.78
C GLY A 45 9.87 0.27 14.50
N ASN A 46 9.64 -0.80 13.72
CA ASN A 46 8.28 -1.27 13.42
C ASN A 46 7.59 -1.86 14.65
N ALA A 47 8.29 -2.65 15.48
CA ALA A 47 7.74 -3.20 16.72
C ALA A 47 7.28 -2.08 17.69
N TRP A 48 8.11 -1.06 17.90
CA TRP A 48 7.73 0.10 18.69
C TRP A 48 6.58 0.89 18.06
N GLY A 49 6.60 1.05 16.73
CA GLY A 49 5.51 1.68 15.99
C GLY A 49 4.17 0.98 16.21
N MET A 50 4.13 -0.34 16.04
CA MET A 50 2.92 -1.15 16.29
C MET A 50 2.47 -1.08 17.75
N LEU A 51 3.40 -1.11 18.71
CA LEU A 51 3.08 -1.01 20.13
C LEU A 51 2.44 0.34 20.47
N TYR A 52 3.04 1.45 20.02
CA TYR A 52 2.46 2.77 20.22
C TYR A 52 1.12 2.94 19.50
N SER A 53 0.96 2.36 18.30
CA SER A 53 -0.33 2.35 17.59
C SER A 53 -1.40 1.55 18.35
N ALA A 54 -1.05 0.39 18.92
CA ALA A 54 -1.98 -0.41 19.71
C ALA A 54 -2.41 0.31 21.00
N VAL A 55 -1.46 0.94 21.70
CA VAL A 55 -1.75 1.76 22.89
C VAL A 55 -2.61 2.98 22.53
N GLY A 56 -2.29 3.66 21.42
CA GLY A 56 -3.08 4.79 20.93
C GLY A 56 -4.51 4.39 20.56
N LEU A 57 -4.68 3.25 19.90
CA LEU A 57 -6.00 2.69 19.57
C LEU A 57 -6.78 2.33 20.84
N LEU A 58 -6.12 1.73 21.83
CA LEU A 58 -6.73 1.44 23.13
C LEU A 58 -7.23 2.72 23.81
N PHE A 59 -6.40 3.77 23.84
CA PHE A 59 -6.79 5.06 24.42
C PHE A 59 -7.96 5.71 23.67
N TYR A 60 -7.95 5.65 22.34
CA TYR A 60 -9.05 6.14 21.51
C TYR A 60 -10.37 5.41 21.82
N VAL A 61 -10.33 4.08 21.95
CA VAL A 61 -11.49 3.26 22.32
C VAL A 61 -12.03 3.65 23.69
N LEU A 62 -11.15 3.92 24.67
CA LEU A 62 -11.55 4.35 26.02
C LEU A 62 -12.24 5.72 26.04
N ILE A 63 -11.85 6.65 25.15
CA ILE A 63 -12.47 7.99 25.07
C ILE A 63 -13.78 7.97 24.28
N THR A 64 -13.92 7.07 23.31
CA THR A 64 -15.05 7.08 22.36
C THR A 64 -16.29 6.32 22.89
N ASP A 65 -16.28 5.89 24.16
CA ASP A 65 -17.31 4.99 24.75
C ASP A 65 -17.59 3.75 23.87
N ALA A 66 -16.58 3.31 23.12
CA ALA A 66 -16.72 2.16 22.25
C ALA A 66 -16.88 0.90 23.11
N SER A 67 -17.91 0.10 22.82
CA SER A 67 -18.19 -1.12 23.58
C SER A 67 -17.07 -2.15 23.38
N LEU A 68 -16.19 -2.27 24.39
CA LEU A 68 -15.20 -3.34 24.47
C LEU A 68 -15.89 -4.64 24.87
N SER A 69 -16.59 -5.26 23.91
CA SER A 69 -17.17 -6.58 24.11
C SER A 69 -16.10 -7.65 23.98
N LEU A 70 -15.71 -8.24 25.12
CA LEU A 70 -14.91 -9.47 25.13
C LEU A 70 -15.75 -10.72 24.83
N SER A 71 -17.08 -10.57 24.79
CA SER A 71 -18.05 -11.61 24.45
C SER A 71 -18.15 -11.80 22.94
N ALA A 72 -17.01 -12.06 22.30
CA ALA A 72 -16.93 -12.46 20.90
C ALA A 72 -16.82 -14.00 20.80
N PRO A 73 -17.33 -14.62 19.72
CA PRO A 73 -17.18 -16.05 19.51
C PRO A 73 -15.70 -16.43 19.41
N ALA A 74 -15.34 -17.66 19.79
CA ALA A 74 -13.96 -18.14 19.75
C ALA A 74 -13.31 -17.99 18.37
N SER A 75 -14.09 -18.11 17.29
CA SER A 75 -13.65 -17.89 15.91
C SER A 75 -13.08 -16.49 15.67
N TYR A 76 -13.64 -15.45 16.31
CA TYR A 76 -13.14 -14.08 16.21
C TYR A 76 -11.73 -13.98 16.80
N TRP A 77 -11.53 -14.52 18.00
CA TRP A 77 -10.24 -14.51 18.68
C TRP A 77 -9.18 -15.30 17.90
N TYR A 78 -9.52 -16.48 17.38
CA TYR A 78 -8.60 -17.24 16.53
C TYR A 78 -8.23 -16.48 15.26
N SER A 79 -9.18 -15.83 14.60
CA SER A 79 -8.91 -15.03 13.40
C SER A 79 -8.04 -13.82 13.70
N LEU A 80 -8.30 -13.13 14.81
CA LEU A 80 -7.53 -11.96 15.25
C LEU A 80 -6.08 -12.33 15.57
N VAL A 81 -5.86 -13.43 16.31
CA VAL A 81 -4.52 -13.94 16.64
C VAL A 81 -3.81 -14.41 15.37
N TYR A 82 -4.50 -15.16 14.51
CA TYR A 82 -3.95 -15.61 13.24
C TYR A 82 -3.47 -14.42 12.39
N LEU A 83 -4.31 -13.41 12.20
CA LEU A 83 -3.97 -12.24 11.38
C LEU A 83 -2.85 -11.42 12.02
N SER A 84 -2.88 -11.22 13.33
CA SER A 84 -1.88 -10.42 14.05
C SER A 84 -0.50 -11.08 14.04
N VAL A 85 -0.42 -12.40 14.21
CA VAL A 85 0.86 -13.13 14.21
C VAL A 85 1.34 -13.42 12.80
N PHE A 86 0.53 -14.10 11.98
CA PHE A 86 0.93 -14.54 10.65
C PHE A 86 0.84 -13.42 9.61
N GLY A 87 -0.28 -12.68 9.60
CA GLY A 87 -0.51 -11.60 8.64
C GLY A 87 0.33 -10.35 8.89
N THR A 88 0.71 -10.10 10.14
CA THR A 88 1.48 -8.91 10.53
C THR A 88 2.89 -9.26 10.98
N VAL A 89 3.09 -9.85 12.17
CA VAL A 89 4.43 -10.00 12.77
C VAL A 89 5.38 -10.83 11.87
N ILE A 90 4.95 -12.02 11.44
CA ILE A 90 5.78 -12.90 10.60
C ILE A 90 5.96 -12.31 9.20
N ALA A 91 4.90 -11.77 8.60
CA ALA A 91 4.98 -11.13 7.29
C ALA A 91 6.00 -9.98 7.26
N PHE A 92 5.99 -9.10 8.29
CA PHE A 92 6.97 -8.03 8.41
C PHE A 92 8.38 -8.54 8.70
N ALA A 93 8.53 -9.57 9.53
CA ALA A 93 9.83 -10.20 9.77
C ALA A 93 10.44 -10.75 8.47
N CYS A 94 9.65 -11.48 7.67
CA CYS A 94 10.04 -11.97 6.36
C CYS A 94 10.38 -10.82 5.39
N TYR A 95 9.56 -9.76 5.35
CA TYR A 95 9.82 -8.58 4.54
C TYR A 95 11.15 -7.92 4.90
N PHE A 96 11.47 -7.79 6.18
CA PHE A 96 12.75 -7.20 6.61
C PHE A 96 13.94 -8.13 6.38
N ALA A 97 13.78 -9.44 6.57
CA ALA A 97 14.80 -10.41 6.20
C ALA A 97 15.11 -10.31 4.69
N LEU A 98 14.07 -10.19 3.86
CA LEU A 98 14.20 -9.97 2.43
C LEU A 98 14.91 -8.64 2.15
N LEU A 99 14.45 -7.53 2.74
CA LEU A 99 15.05 -6.20 2.56
C LEU A 99 16.55 -6.20 2.91
N LYS A 100 16.94 -6.86 3.99
CA LYS A 100 18.35 -6.99 4.40
C LYS A 100 19.18 -7.79 3.39
N ASN A 101 18.61 -8.82 2.78
CA ASN A 101 19.31 -9.73 1.86
C ASN A 101 19.42 -9.19 0.42
N ILE A 102 18.34 -8.61 -0.13
CA ILE A 102 18.28 -8.17 -1.54
C ILE A 102 18.35 -6.66 -1.73
N GLY A 103 18.36 -5.89 -0.65
CA GLY A 103 18.41 -4.43 -0.65
C GLY A 103 17.05 -3.76 -0.94
N PRO A 104 16.91 -2.47 -0.59
CA PRO A 104 15.65 -1.73 -0.68
C PRO A 104 15.11 -1.56 -2.11
N GLU A 105 16.01 -1.46 -3.11
CA GLU A 105 15.62 -1.34 -4.53
C GLU A 105 14.80 -2.55 -4.98
N ARG A 106 15.25 -3.77 -4.69
CA ARG A 106 14.54 -4.99 -5.07
C ARG A 106 13.37 -5.31 -4.15
N ALA A 107 13.47 -4.96 -2.86
CA ALA A 107 12.36 -5.13 -1.92
C ALA A 107 11.12 -4.31 -2.31
N SER A 108 11.31 -3.18 -3.00
CA SER A 108 10.22 -2.32 -3.47
C SER A 108 9.25 -3.01 -4.44
N TYR A 109 9.69 -4.06 -5.16
CA TYR A 109 8.81 -4.84 -6.04
C TYR A 109 7.68 -5.55 -5.27
N VAL A 110 7.86 -5.83 -3.98
CA VAL A 110 6.85 -6.46 -3.13
C VAL A 110 5.58 -5.58 -3.03
N ILE A 111 5.72 -4.26 -3.10
CA ILE A 111 4.59 -3.31 -3.02
C ILE A 111 3.64 -3.49 -4.22
N VAL A 112 4.17 -3.81 -5.41
CA VAL A 112 3.34 -4.11 -6.61
C VAL A 112 2.57 -5.41 -6.44
N LEU A 113 3.14 -6.36 -5.71
CA LEU A 113 2.52 -7.66 -5.49
C LEU A 113 1.35 -7.58 -4.51
N PHE A 114 1.30 -6.60 -3.60
CA PHE A 114 0.23 -6.51 -2.61
C PHE A 114 -1.17 -6.41 -3.21
N PRO A 115 -1.48 -5.46 -4.13
CA PRO A 115 -2.80 -5.43 -4.77
C PRO A 115 -3.11 -6.71 -5.55
N LEU A 116 -2.10 -7.30 -6.21
CA LEU A 116 -2.27 -8.50 -7.02
C LEU A 116 -2.65 -9.71 -6.16
N VAL A 117 -1.92 -9.93 -5.06
CA VAL A 117 -2.22 -10.99 -4.09
C VAL A 117 -3.57 -10.75 -3.43
N ALA A 118 -3.87 -9.50 -3.03
CA ALA A 118 -5.14 -9.14 -2.41
C ALA A 118 -6.34 -9.46 -3.31
N VAL A 119 -6.31 -9.03 -4.57
CA VAL A 119 -7.41 -9.29 -5.51
C VAL A 119 -7.51 -10.78 -5.87
N THR A 120 -6.38 -11.48 -5.99
CA THR A 120 -6.38 -12.93 -6.24
C THR A 120 -7.05 -13.68 -5.09
N LEU A 121 -6.66 -13.38 -3.85
CA LEU A 121 -7.27 -14.00 -2.66
C LEU A 121 -8.74 -13.63 -2.53
N SER A 122 -9.12 -12.37 -2.75
CA SER A 122 -10.53 -11.94 -2.71
C SER A 122 -11.36 -12.66 -3.80
N THR A 123 -10.79 -12.90 -4.99
CA THR A 123 -11.46 -13.69 -6.04
C THR A 123 -11.64 -15.15 -5.64
N LEU A 124 -10.65 -15.76 -4.99
CA LEU A 124 -10.68 -17.18 -4.60
C LEU A 124 -11.51 -17.47 -3.35
N PHE A 125 -11.44 -16.61 -2.34
CA PHE A 125 -11.99 -16.87 -1.00
C PHE A 125 -13.24 -16.04 -0.68
N GLU A 126 -13.41 -14.86 -1.30
CA GLU A 126 -14.53 -13.95 -1.00
C GLU A 126 -15.58 -13.92 -2.13
N GLY A 127 -15.37 -14.65 -3.23
CA GLY A 127 -16.28 -14.68 -4.37
C GLY A 127 -16.31 -13.37 -5.15
N PHE A 128 -15.20 -12.62 -5.16
CA PHE A 128 -15.11 -11.31 -5.79
C PHE A 128 -15.45 -11.37 -7.29
N SER A 129 -16.50 -10.65 -7.69
CA SER A 129 -16.93 -10.55 -9.09
C SER A 129 -16.21 -9.40 -9.79
N TRP A 130 -15.51 -9.72 -10.88
CA TRP A 130 -14.86 -8.70 -11.71
C TRP A 130 -15.88 -7.87 -12.48
N GLN A 131 -16.01 -6.60 -12.09
CA GLN A 131 -16.78 -5.61 -12.83
C GLN A 131 -15.85 -4.74 -13.68
N ALA A 132 -16.38 -4.15 -14.75
CA ALA A 132 -15.60 -3.28 -15.65
C ALA A 132 -14.88 -2.15 -14.88
N ASN A 133 -15.53 -1.55 -13.89
CA ASN A 133 -14.95 -0.50 -13.05
C ASN A 133 -13.77 -1.00 -12.21
N THR A 134 -13.88 -2.19 -11.61
CA THR A 134 -12.77 -2.79 -10.85
C THR A 134 -11.60 -3.13 -11.77
N PHE A 135 -11.88 -3.66 -12.97
CA PHE A 135 -10.82 -3.97 -13.93
C PHE A 135 -10.02 -2.73 -14.32
N ILE A 136 -10.72 -1.62 -14.60
CA ILE A 136 -10.09 -0.32 -14.91
C ILE A 136 -9.30 0.19 -13.71
N GLY A 137 -9.90 0.21 -12.51
CA GLY A 137 -9.23 0.67 -11.29
C GLY A 137 -7.98 -0.16 -10.95
N PHE A 138 -8.08 -1.49 -11.02
CA PHE A 138 -6.97 -2.40 -10.79
C PHE A 138 -5.84 -2.19 -11.81
N SER A 139 -6.20 -2.05 -13.09
CA SER A 139 -5.22 -1.75 -14.16
C SER A 139 -4.51 -0.42 -13.92
N LEU A 140 -5.23 0.63 -13.51
CA LEU A 140 -4.65 1.93 -13.17
C LEU A 140 -3.71 1.84 -11.96
N VAL A 141 -4.09 1.09 -10.92
CA VAL A 141 -3.23 0.88 -9.74
C VAL A 141 -1.95 0.13 -10.11
N LEU A 142 -2.04 -0.91 -10.95
CA LEU A 142 -0.86 -1.65 -11.42
C LEU A 142 0.06 -0.76 -12.28
N LEU A 143 -0.51 0.00 -13.21
CA LEU A 143 0.26 0.93 -14.05
C LEU A 143 0.93 2.02 -13.21
N GLY A 144 0.22 2.61 -12.25
CA GLY A 144 0.76 3.63 -11.35
C GLY A 144 1.94 3.10 -10.54
N ASN A 145 1.78 1.94 -9.90
CA ASN A 145 2.87 1.30 -9.16
C ASN A 145 4.05 0.94 -10.06
N ALA A 146 3.79 0.41 -11.27
CA ALA A 146 4.84 0.09 -12.23
C ALA A 146 5.64 1.33 -12.67
N ILE A 147 4.98 2.46 -12.92
CA ILE A 147 5.64 3.72 -13.28
C ILE A 147 6.52 4.23 -12.14
N VAL A 148 6.01 4.25 -10.90
CA VAL A 148 6.73 4.74 -9.72
C VAL A 148 7.98 3.90 -9.42
N LEU A 149 7.88 2.58 -9.63
CA LEU A 149 8.96 1.64 -9.31
C LEU A 149 9.89 1.38 -10.49
N THR A 150 9.59 1.88 -11.70
CA THR A 150 10.50 1.82 -12.84
C THR A 150 11.54 2.94 -12.73
N PRO A 151 12.85 2.63 -12.65
CA PRO A 151 13.87 3.65 -12.53
C PRO A 151 13.79 4.63 -13.72
N THR A 152 13.69 5.92 -13.41
CA THR A 152 13.52 7.03 -14.36
C THR A 152 14.58 7.06 -15.47
N LYS A 153 15.75 6.45 -15.22
CA LYS A 153 16.82 6.25 -16.21
C LYS A 153 16.41 5.34 -17.39
N ARG A 154 15.65 4.26 -17.14
CA ARG A 154 15.14 3.38 -18.21
C ARG A 154 13.99 4.01 -18.99
N ILE A 155 13.15 4.80 -18.33
CA ILE A 155 12.05 5.52 -18.97
C ILE A 155 12.59 6.56 -19.96
N LYS A 156 13.61 7.34 -19.57
CA LYS A 156 14.25 8.30 -20.48
C LYS A 156 14.90 7.63 -21.70
N ALA A 157 15.61 6.51 -21.49
CA ALA A 157 16.21 5.76 -22.59
C ALA A 157 15.17 5.20 -23.57
N PHE A 158 14.03 4.72 -23.08
CA PHE A 158 12.94 4.24 -23.93
C PHE A 158 12.30 5.39 -24.74
N ILE A 159 12.03 6.53 -24.11
CA ILE A 159 11.43 7.71 -24.78
C ILE A 159 12.39 8.28 -25.84
N GLU A 160 13.69 8.34 -25.55
CA GLU A 160 14.70 8.77 -26.53
C GLU A 160 14.80 7.81 -27.72
N SER A 161 14.74 6.49 -27.48
CA SER A 161 14.74 5.50 -28.57
C SER A 161 13.51 5.59 -29.47
N HIS A 162 12.33 5.88 -28.90
CA HIS A 162 11.09 6.06 -29.64
C HIS A 162 11.07 7.38 -30.43
N LYS A 163 11.59 8.48 -29.85
CA LYS A 163 11.76 9.75 -30.56
C LYS A 163 12.76 9.63 -31.71
N ALA A 164 13.87 8.91 -31.52
CA ALA A 164 14.85 8.67 -32.57
C ALA A 164 14.28 7.86 -33.74
N SER A 165 13.44 6.84 -33.45
CA SER A 165 12.73 6.06 -34.47
C SER A 165 11.72 6.90 -35.27
N LEU A 166 10.99 7.80 -34.61
CA LEU A 166 10.05 8.72 -35.28
C LEU A 166 10.77 9.81 -36.12
N ALA A 167 11.93 10.30 -35.68
CA ALA A 167 12.73 11.26 -36.43
C ALA A 167 13.35 10.64 -37.69
N SER A 168 13.85 9.40 -37.61
CA SER A 168 14.42 8.66 -38.75
C SER A 168 13.37 8.34 -39.82
N LYS A 169 12.09 8.20 -39.46
CA LYS A 169 11.01 7.90 -40.40
C LYS A 169 10.53 9.14 -41.18
N ARG A 170 10.87 10.34 -40.72
CA ARG A 170 10.51 11.63 -41.36
C ARG A 170 11.59 12.14 -42.32
N SER A 171 12.78 11.55 -42.30
CA SER A 171 13.93 11.94 -43.12
C SER A 171 14.15 11.06 -44.36
N ILE A 172 13.12 10.37 -44.85
CA ILE A 172 13.15 9.72 -46.17
C ILE A 172 12.34 10.63 -47.11
N PRO A 173 12.99 11.56 -47.84
CA PRO A 173 12.34 12.22 -48.97
C PRO A 173 12.20 11.19 -50.10
N SER A 174 11.00 11.11 -50.66
CA SER A 174 10.73 10.51 -51.97
C SER A 174 11.45 11.25 -53.08
#